data_AF-A0A5D4XP89-F1
#
_entry.id   AF-A0A5D4XP89-F1
#
_cell.length_a   1.000
_cell.length_b   1.000
_cell.length_c   1.000
_cell.angle_alpha   90.00
_cell.angle_beta   90.00
_cell.angle_gamma   90.00
#
_symmetry.space_group_name_H-M   'P 1'
#
loop_
_entity.id
_entity.type
_entity.pdbx_description
1 polymer ?
#
loop_
_entity_poly.entity_id
_entity_poly.type
_entity_poly.pdbx_seq_one_letter_code
_entity_poly.pdbx_strand_id
1 'polypeptide(L)'
;MTAEDLARRAISPTDVRADGTLTLTRSYGVYELSPTATATRRFRLGNHPVRMLELEREFGSCKLVYLFLHRTDAVAMAAALNGRVA
;
A
#
# COMPACT_ATOMS: atom_id res chain seq x y z
N MET A 1 0.24 14.56 11.76
CA MET A 1 -0.77 13.53 11.40
C MET A 1 -0.20 12.18 11.83
N THR A 2 -0.92 11.42 12.64
CA THR A 2 -0.43 10.13 13.18
C THR A 2 -0.76 8.97 12.24
N ALA A 3 -0.14 7.81 12.45
CA ALA A 3 -0.50 6.57 11.74
C ALA A 3 -1.95 6.16 12.04
N GLU A 4 -2.44 6.39 13.25
CA GLU A 4 -3.83 6.12 13.62
C GLU A 4 -4.82 7.01 12.86
N ASP A 5 -4.51 8.30 12.70
CA ASP A 5 -5.33 9.22 11.90
C ASP A 5 -5.41 8.78 10.44
N LEU A 6 -4.29 8.29 9.89
CA LEU A 6 -4.22 7.77 8.54
C LEU A 6 -5.01 6.46 8.40
N ALA A 7 -4.91 5.55 9.37
CA ALA A 7 -5.64 4.28 9.34
C ALA A 7 -7.16 4.49 9.24
N ARG A 8 -7.71 5.53 9.86
CA ARG A 8 -9.14 5.89 9.77
C ARG A 8 -9.58 6.33 8.37
N ARG A 9 -8.65 6.71 7.49
CA ARG A 9 -8.92 7.11 6.09
C ARG A 9 -8.77 5.94 5.12
N ALA A 10 -8.32 4.79 5.58
CA ALA A 10 -8.20 3.61 4.75
C ALA A 10 -9.59 3.10 4.35
N ILE A 11 -9.68 2.60 3.12
CA ILE A 11 -10.88 1.97 2.58
C ILE A 11 -10.69 0.45 2.53
N SER A 12 -11.79 -0.29 2.43
CA SER A 12 -11.76 -1.72 2.15
C SER A 12 -11.43 -1.97 0.68
N PRO A 13 -10.68 -3.04 0.34
CA PRO A 13 -10.53 -3.48 -1.05
C PRO A 13 -11.87 -3.77 -1.75
N THR A 14 -12.94 -4.06 -0.99
CA THR A 14 -14.30 -4.24 -1.52
C THR A 14 -14.96 -2.92 -1.93
N ASP A 15 -14.43 -1.78 -1.50
CA ASP A 15 -14.99 -0.45 -1.80
C ASP A 15 -14.56 0.06 -3.19
N VAL A 16 -13.67 -0.67 -3.86
CA VAL A 16 -13.20 -0.36 -5.22
C VAL A 16 -13.48 -1.53 -6.15
N ARG A 17 -13.82 -1.21 -7.40
CA ARG A 17 -14.06 -2.23 -8.43
C ARG A 17 -12.83 -2.35 -9.31
N ALA A 18 -12.50 -3.57 -9.72
CA ALA A 18 -11.48 -3.78 -10.75
C ALA A 18 -11.92 -3.14 -12.07
N ASP A 19 -10.98 -2.49 -12.74
CA ASP A 19 -11.11 -1.90 -14.07
C ASP A 19 -9.83 -2.18 -14.86
N GLY A 20 -9.86 -3.27 -15.63
CA GLY A 20 -8.67 -3.81 -16.28
C GLY A 20 -7.58 -4.18 -15.26
N THR A 21 -6.41 -3.56 -15.39
CA THR A 21 -5.27 -3.76 -14.47
C THR A 21 -5.28 -2.84 -13.25
N LEU A 22 -6.27 -1.94 -13.17
CA LEU A 22 -6.40 -0.91 -12.13
C LEU A 22 -7.73 -1.08 -11.38
N THR A 23 -8.05 -0.07 -10.55
CA THR A 23 -9.36 0.07 -9.91
C THR A 23 -10.08 1.32 -10.38
N LEU A 24 -11.41 1.24 -10.39
CA LEU A 24 -12.33 2.35 -10.51
C LEU A 24 -13.04 2.52 -9.16
N THR A 25 -12.83 3.57 -8.37
CA THR A 25 -11.88 4.70 -8.38
C THR A 25 -10.42 4.29 -8.26
N ARG A 26 -9.48 5.12 -8.77
CA ARG A 26 -8.04 4.88 -8.59
C ARG A 26 -7.69 4.79 -7.11
N SER A 27 -6.97 3.73 -6.73
CA SER A 27 -6.59 3.47 -5.35
C SER A 27 -5.09 3.19 -5.21
N TYR A 28 -4.58 3.35 -4.00
CA TYR A 28 -3.16 3.25 -3.65
C TYR A 28 -2.99 2.32 -2.45
N GLY A 29 -2.30 1.21 -2.67
CA GLY A 29 -2.04 0.22 -1.64
C GLY A 29 -0.74 0.51 -0.87
N VAL A 30 -0.76 0.23 0.42
CA VAL A 30 0.43 0.07 1.27
C VAL A 30 0.58 -1.41 1.56
N TYR A 31 1.74 -1.95 1.20
CA TYR A 31 2.04 -3.37 1.24
C TYR A 31 3.19 -3.66 2.19
N GLU A 32 3.09 -4.76 2.91
CA GLU A 32 4.16 -5.33 3.72
C GLU A 32 4.83 -6.46 2.95
N LEU A 33 6.14 -6.38 2.82
CA LEU A 33 6.95 -7.48 2.27
C LEU A 33 7.19 -8.55 3.32
N SER A 34 7.48 -9.77 2.85
CA SER A 34 7.96 -10.85 3.73
C SER A 34 9.16 -10.36 4.57
N PRO A 35 9.26 -10.75 5.86
CA PRO A 35 10.45 -10.46 6.68
C PRO A 35 11.76 -10.98 6.07
N THR A 36 11.68 -11.97 5.19
CA THR A 36 12.83 -12.57 4.49
C THR A 36 13.18 -11.85 3.18
N ALA A 37 12.39 -10.87 2.74
CA ALA A 37 12.66 -10.14 1.51
C ALA A 37 13.93 -9.29 1.65
N THR A 38 14.84 -9.38 0.67
CA THR A 38 16.07 -8.58 0.59
C THR A 38 15.77 -7.15 0.11
N ALA A 39 14.97 -6.41 0.87
CA ALA A 39 14.49 -5.08 0.52
C ALA A 39 15.04 -4.00 1.46
N THR A 40 15.33 -2.82 0.92
CA THR A 40 15.75 -1.64 1.70
C THR A 40 14.66 -1.06 2.62
N ARG A 41 13.39 -1.44 2.41
CA ARG A 41 12.23 -1.02 3.23
C ARG A 41 11.22 -2.17 3.27
N ARG A 42 10.62 -2.40 4.44
CA ARG A 42 9.60 -3.44 4.67
C ARG A 42 8.23 -3.05 4.10
N PHE A 43 7.85 -1.78 4.25
CA PHE A 43 6.57 -1.29 3.74
C PHE A 43 6.76 -0.54 2.43
N ARG A 44 6.01 -0.94 1.40
CA ARG A 44 6.01 -0.39 0.04
C ARG A 44 4.65 0.21 -0.28
N LEU A 45 4.59 1.07 -1.28
CA LEU A 45 3.33 1.68 -1.72
C LEU A 45 3.27 1.82 -3.24
N GLY A 46 2.08 1.90 -3.79
CA GLY A 46 1.87 2.20 -5.21
C GLY A 46 0.42 2.05 -5.65
N ASN A 47 0.17 2.17 -6.96
CA ASN A 47 -1.16 1.98 -7.52
C ASN A 47 -1.66 0.55 -7.25
N HIS A 48 -2.87 0.41 -6.75
CA HIS A 48 -3.49 -0.90 -6.55
C HIS A 48 -4.31 -1.31 -7.79
N PRO A 49 -4.30 -2.59 -8.20
CA PRO A 49 -3.48 -3.69 -7.70
C PRO A 49 -2.10 -3.81 -8.39
N VAL A 50 -1.77 -2.98 -9.39
CA VAL A 50 -0.52 -3.09 -10.18
C VAL A 50 0.73 -3.25 -9.31
N ARG A 51 0.88 -2.43 -8.27
CA ARG A 51 2.05 -2.50 -7.38
C ARG A 51 2.12 -3.80 -6.61
N MET A 52 0.99 -4.40 -6.25
CA MET A 52 0.94 -5.72 -5.62
C MET A 52 1.63 -6.75 -6.53
N LEU A 53 1.22 -6.79 -7.80
CA LEU A 53 1.75 -7.73 -8.79
C LEU A 53 3.25 -7.50 -9.05
N GLU A 54 3.70 -6.24 -9.08
CA GLU A 54 5.13 -5.92 -9.17
C GLU A 54 5.91 -6.44 -7.96
N LEU A 55 5.40 -6.25 -6.75
CA LEU A 55 6.06 -6.70 -5.52
C LEU A 55 6.06 -8.21 -5.38
N GLU A 56 4.99 -8.89 -5.78
CA GLU A 56 4.93 -10.36 -5.82
C GLU A 56 5.94 -10.92 -6.82
N ARG A 57 6.13 -10.27 -7.98
CA ARG A 57 7.17 -10.65 -8.94
C ARG A 57 8.58 -10.41 -8.42
N GLU A 58 8.81 -9.30 -7.71
CA GLU A 58 10.13 -8.89 -7.22
C GLU A 58 10.56 -9.65 -5.95
N PHE A 59 9.62 -9.90 -5.04
CA PHE A 59 9.89 -10.41 -3.68
C PHE A 59 9.16 -11.72 -3.34
N GLY A 60 8.42 -12.31 -4.28
CA GLY A 60 7.69 -13.57 -4.13
C GLY A 60 6.30 -13.41 -3.49
N SER A 61 6.17 -12.57 -2.46
CA SER A 61 4.88 -12.27 -1.85
C SER A 61 4.85 -10.91 -1.16
N CYS A 62 3.65 -10.35 -1.03
CA CYS A 62 3.40 -9.20 -0.19
C CYS A 62 1.98 -9.26 0.40
N LYS A 63 1.76 -8.51 1.48
CA LYS A 63 0.45 -8.37 2.12
C LYS A 63 -0.06 -6.94 1.96
N LEU A 64 -1.26 -6.76 1.44
CA LEU A 64 -1.93 -5.45 1.49
C LEU A 64 -2.29 -5.14 2.96
N VAL A 65 -1.78 -4.03 3.47
CA VAL A 65 -2.00 -3.56 4.85
C VAL A 65 -3.06 -2.47 4.89
N TYR A 66 -2.96 -1.50 3.98
CA TYR A 66 -3.91 -0.39 3.86
C TYR A 66 -4.17 -0.07 2.40
N LEU A 67 -5.38 0.44 2.10
CA LEU A 67 -5.77 0.93 0.79
C LEU A 67 -6.34 2.34 0.93
N PHE A 68 -5.95 3.26 0.05
CA PHE A 68 -6.35 4.66 0.11
C PHE A 68 -6.83 5.16 -1.26
N LEU A 69 -7.75 6.13 -1.24
CA LEU A 69 -8.14 6.89 -2.44
C LEU A 69 -7.15 8.00 -2.77
N HIS A 70 -6.41 8.52 -1.78
CA HIS A 70 -5.41 9.56 -1.97
C HIS A 70 -3.99 9.02 -1.82
N ARG A 71 -3.14 9.32 -2.81
CA ARG A 71 -1.74 8.89 -2.81
C ARG A 71 -0.97 9.45 -1.62
N THR A 72 -1.28 10.67 -1.18
CA THR A 72 -0.63 11.33 -0.04
C THR A 72 -0.81 10.56 1.26
N ASP A 73 -2.00 9.99 1.49
CA ASP A 73 -2.26 9.18 2.68
C ASP A 73 -1.45 7.86 2.64
N ALA A 74 -1.37 7.21 1.47
CA ALA A 74 -0.54 6.01 1.30
C ALA A 74 0.97 6.29 1.49
N VAL A 75 1.46 7.45 1.02
CA VAL A 75 2.84 7.90 1.22
C VAL A 75 3.14 8.13 2.70
N ALA A 76 2.27 8.88 3.39
CA ALA A 76 2.44 9.17 4.80
C ALA A 76 2.39 7.89 5.65
N MET A 77 1.45 6.98 5.35
CA MET A 77 1.31 5.72 6.06
C MET A 77 2.55 4.82 5.88
N ALA A 78 3.03 4.64 4.64
CA ALA A 78 4.23 3.84 4.40
C ALA A 78 5.49 4.46 5.03
N ALA A 79 5.59 5.78 5.10
CA ALA A 79 6.68 6.46 5.80
C ALA A 79 6.62 6.16 7.30
N ALA A 80 5.46 6.37 7.92
CA ALA A 80 5.22 6.11 9.33
C ALA A 80 5.55 4.66 9.72
N LEU A 81 5.07 3.67 8.94
CA LEU A 81 5.32 2.25 9.19
C LEU A 81 6.80 1.86 9.02
N ASN A 82 7.56 2.58 8.19
CA ASN A 82 9.00 2.39 8.06
C ASN A 82 9.82 3.20 9.09
N GLY A 83 9.18 3.78 10.12
CA GLY A 83 9.85 4.59 11.14
C GLY A 83 10.40 5.92 10.61
N ARG A 84 9.93 6.38 9.45
CA ARG A 84 10.28 7.68 8.86
C ARG A 84 9.11 8.60 9.13
N VAL A 85 9.20 9.40 10.18
CA VAL A 85 8.22 10.48 10.39
C VAL A 85 8.33 11.41 9.16
N ALA A 86 7.20 11.58 8.46
CA ALA A 86 7.09 12.50 7.32
C ALA A 86 7.02 13.94 7.82
#